data_AF-A0A498RCM1-F1
#
_entry.id   AF-A0A498RCM1-F1
#
_cell.length_a   1.000
_cell.length_b   1.000
_cell.length_c   1.000
_cell.angle_alpha   90.00
_cell.angle_beta   90.00
_cell.angle_gamma   90.00
#
_symmetry.space_group_name_H-M   'P 1'
#
loop_
_entity.id
_entity.type
_entity.pdbx_description
1 polymer ?
#
loop_
_entity_poly.entity_id
_entity_poly.type
_entity_poly.pdbx_seq_one_letter_code
_entity_poly.pdbx_strand_id
1 'polypeptide(L)'
;TSSDNAKFEPRVSLSEVNGLSDTDVVNRLFILYLDHFKEKSIFNGEKIVAYKDVKARKVPHVNGYGDLYSVSYSVQETFWGSYWEAGNGHIAEDSWILGKSFVVELTKENGEAKLRIIGTGL
;
A
#
# COMPACT_ATOMS: atom_id res chain seq x y z
N THR A 1 -13.75 18.34 10.85
CA THR A 1 -14.24 17.04 11.36
C THR A 1 -13.07 16.08 11.40
N SER A 2 -12.38 16.07 12.54
CA SER A 2 -11.30 15.13 12.80
C SER A 2 -11.92 13.88 13.41
N SER A 3 -11.99 12.79 12.66
CA SER A 3 -12.30 11.47 13.22
C SER A 3 -11.54 10.42 12.43
N ASP A 4 -10.37 10.06 12.94
CA ASP A 4 -9.87 8.68 12.97
C ASP A 4 -10.17 7.76 11.79
N ASN A 5 -9.77 8.16 10.57
CA ASN A 5 -9.35 7.14 9.60
C ASN A 5 -7.98 6.66 10.06
N ALA A 6 -7.96 5.77 11.06
CA ALA A 6 -6.77 5.02 11.40
C ALA A 6 -6.21 4.45 10.10
N LYS A 7 -5.09 5.01 9.62
CA LYS A 7 -4.42 4.54 8.41
C LYS A 7 -4.17 3.05 8.64
N PHE A 8 -4.87 2.20 7.89
CA PHE A 8 -4.76 0.75 8.07
C PHE A 8 -3.29 0.37 7.95
N GLU A 9 -2.75 -0.19 9.03
CA GLU A 9 -1.36 -0.63 9.12
C GLU A 9 -1.36 -2.16 9.05
N PRO A 10 -1.07 -2.75 7.87
CA PRO A 10 -1.02 -4.20 7.73
C PRO A 10 0.13 -4.74 8.59
N ARG A 11 -0.11 -5.93 9.17
CA ARG A 11 0.85 -6.66 9.99
C ARG A 11 0.76 -8.16 9.71
N VAL A 12 1.89 -8.85 9.85
CA VAL A 12 1.99 -10.32 9.78
C VAL A 12 3.00 -10.81 10.79
N SER A 13 2.85 -12.05 11.28
CA SER A 13 3.85 -12.64 12.17
C SER A 13 5.17 -12.86 11.42
N LEU A 14 6.31 -12.62 12.07
CA LEU A 14 7.63 -12.95 11.51
C LEU A 14 7.77 -14.45 11.21
N SER A 15 7.02 -15.30 11.91
CA SER A 15 6.97 -16.74 11.61
C SER A 15 6.33 -17.03 10.25
N GLU A 16 5.30 -16.29 9.84
CA GLU A 16 4.57 -16.47 8.58
C GLU A 16 5.34 -16.00 7.35
N VAL A 17 6.36 -15.16 7.57
CA VAL A 17 7.23 -14.60 6.53
C VAL A 17 8.69 -15.00 6.68
N ASN A 18 8.94 -16.03 7.49
CA ASN A 18 10.28 -16.56 7.69
C ASN A 18 10.88 -17.03 6.36
N GLY A 19 12.13 -16.64 6.09
CA GLY A 19 12.82 -16.97 4.85
C GLY A 19 12.45 -16.12 3.63
N LEU A 20 11.49 -15.20 3.74
CA LEU A 20 11.20 -14.24 2.67
C LEU A 20 12.21 -13.07 2.69
N SER A 21 12.49 -12.51 1.51
CA SER A 21 13.23 -11.25 1.44
C SER A 21 12.38 -10.10 1.96
N ASP A 22 12.99 -9.03 2.46
CA ASP A 22 12.23 -7.86 2.92
C ASP A 22 11.32 -7.25 1.85
N THR A 23 11.75 -7.32 0.58
CA THR A 23 10.93 -6.86 -0.55
C THR A 23 9.68 -7.71 -0.71
N ASP A 24 9.78 -9.03 -0.52
CA ASP A 24 8.62 -9.94 -0.55
C ASP A 24 7.71 -9.74 0.66
N VAL A 25 8.29 -9.46 1.84
CA VAL A 25 7.51 -9.10 3.04
C VAL A 25 6.72 -7.81 2.79
N VAL A 26 7.34 -6.79 2.19
CA VAL A 26 6.68 -5.54 1.83
C VAL A 26 5.57 -5.77 0.81
N ASN A 27 5.82 -6.55 -0.26
CA ASN A 27 4.79 -6.90 -1.24
C ASN A 27 3.58 -7.56 -0.58
N ARG A 28 3.82 -8.53 0.32
CA ARG A 28 2.75 -9.24 1.03
C ARG A 28 1.95 -8.32 1.93
N LEU A 29 2.62 -7.48 2.72
CA LEU A 29 1.95 -6.51 3.58
C LEU A 29 1.17 -5.47 2.77
N PHE A 30 1.70 -5.03 1.63
CA PHE A 30 1.01 -4.06 0.77
C PHE A 30 -0.21 -4.68 0.07
N ILE A 31 -0.17 -5.97 -0.26
CA ILE A 31 -1.34 -6.71 -0.72
C ILE A 31 -2.43 -6.70 0.35
N LEU A 32 -2.10 -7.00 1.62
CA LEU A 32 -3.08 -6.91 2.72
C LEU A 32 -3.65 -5.51 2.88
N TYR A 33 -2.82 -4.47 2.67
CA TYR A 33 -3.28 -3.10 2.63
C TYR A 33 -4.33 -2.86 1.54
N LEU A 34 -4.09 -3.32 0.30
CA LEU A 34 -5.05 -3.17 -0.80
C LEU A 34 -6.31 -4.04 -0.60
N ASP A 35 -6.16 -5.26 -0.08
CA ASP A 35 -7.27 -6.15 0.23
C ASP A 35 -8.23 -5.51 1.24
N HIS A 36 -7.71 -4.81 2.27
CA HIS A 36 -8.54 -4.05 3.20
C HIS A 36 -9.47 -3.06 2.50
N PHE A 37 -8.98 -2.31 1.49
CA PHE A 37 -9.81 -1.39 0.72
C PHE A 37 -10.73 -2.11 -0.27
N LYS A 38 -10.31 -3.26 -0.79
CA LYS A 38 -11.13 -4.09 -1.67
C LYS A 38 -12.33 -4.67 -0.92
N GLU A 39 -12.18 -4.99 0.35
CA GLU A 39 -13.24 -5.56 1.22
C GLU A 39 -14.24 -4.50 1.73
N LYS A 40 -13.95 -3.20 1.58
CA LYS A 40 -14.89 -2.15 1.99
C LYS A 40 -16.23 -2.25 1.25
N SER A 41 -17.29 -1.75 1.90
CA SER A 41 -18.63 -1.64 1.30
C SER A 41 -18.58 -0.85 -0.01
N ILE A 42 -19.43 -1.20 -0.98
CA ILE A 42 -19.53 -0.49 -2.26
C ILE A 42 -19.74 1.02 -2.06
N PHE A 43 -20.50 1.42 -1.04
CA PHE A 43 -20.78 2.83 -0.76
C PHE A 43 -19.62 3.59 -0.10
N ASN A 44 -18.49 2.94 0.19
CA ASN A 44 -17.31 3.58 0.73
C ASN A 44 -16.46 4.17 -0.41
N GLY A 45 -16.19 5.48 -0.37
CA GLY A 45 -15.40 6.17 -1.41
C GLY A 45 -13.94 5.72 -1.51
N GLU A 46 -13.40 5.03 -0.51
CA GLU A 46 -12.05 4.46 -0.54
C GLU A 46 -12.01 3.04 -1.13
N LYS A 47 -13.17 2.46 -1.48
CA LYS A 47 -13.24 1.10 -2.01
C LYS A 47 -12.52 1.00 -3.36
N ILE A 48 -11.72 -0.05 -3.51
CA ILE A 48 -11.23 -0.51 -4.81
C ILE A 48 -11.98 -1.77 -5.25
N VAL A 49 -12.13 -1.93 -6.56
CA VAL A 49 -12.71 -3.11 -7.20
C VAL A 49 -11.63 -4.17 -7.40
N ALA A 50 -10.47 -3.75 -7.88
CA ALA A 50 -9.34 -4.62 -8.19
C ALA A 50 -8.00 -3.87 -8.03
N TYR A 51 -6.91 -4.63 -8.00
CA TYR A 51 -5.55 -4.10 -8.08
C TYR A 51 -4.65 -5.06 -8.87
N LYS A 52 -3.52 -4.54 -9.38
CA LYS A 52 -2.50 -5.30 -10.10
C LYS A 52 -1.13 -4.62 -10.00
N ASP A 53 -0.11 -5.27 -10.55
CA ASP A 53 1.24 -4.73 -10.72
C ASP A 53 1.94 -4.29 -9.41
N VAL A 54 1.59 -4.93 -8.28
CA VAL A 54 2.21 -4.65 -6.98
C VAL A 54 3.67 -5.08 -6.99
N LYS A 55 4.57 -4.11 -6.84
CA LYS A 55 6.01 -4.37 -6.84
C LYS A 55 6.75 -3.41 -5.92
N ALA A 56 7.39 -3.98 -4.91
CA ALA A 56 8.29 -3.29 -4.02
C ALA A 56 9.72 -3.24 -4.58
N ARG A 57 10.44 -2.16 -4.29
CA ARG A 57 11.87 -2.01 -4.49
C ARG A 57 12.47 -1.27 -3.29
N LYS A 58 13.63 -1.71 -2.81
CA LYS A 58 14.34 -1.01 -1.74
C LYS A 58 14.76 0.38 -2.22
N VAL A 59 14.52 1.39 -1.40
CA VAL A 59 14.99 2.76 -1.66
C VAL A 59 16.42 2.88 -1.11
N PRO A 60 17.34 3.56 -1.81
CA PRO A 60 18.67 3.84 -1.28
C PRO A 60 18.57 4.46 0.13
N HIS A 61 19.47 4.07 1.01
CA HIS A 61 19.45 4.54 2.40
C HIS A 61 19.45 6.07 2.46
N VAL A 62 18.46 6.63 3.15
CA VAL A 62 18.38 8.07 3.43
C VAL A 62 18.66 8.25 4.91
N ASN A 63 19.74 8.96 5.23
CA ASN A 63 20.14 9.21 6.62
C ASN A 63 18.96 9.73 7.46
N GLY A 64 18.71 9.10 8.60
CA GLY A 64 17.63 9.48 9.52
C GLY A 64 16.29 8.76 9.29
N TYR A 65 16.19 7.89 8.29
CA TYR A 65 15.01 7.03 8.06
C TYR A 65 15.35 5.54 8.21
N GLY A 66 14.35 4.73 8.56
CA GLY A 66 14.47 3.27 8.60
C GLY A 66 14.61 2.63 7.21
N ASP A 67 14.43 1.31 7.14
CA ASP A 67 14.42 0.62 5.84
C ASP A 67 13.19 1.03 5.02
N LEU A 68 13.42 1.89 4.03
CA LEU A 68 12.40 2.41 3.14
C LEU A 68 12.29 1.61 1.84
N TYR A 69 11.06 1.48 1.36
CA TYR A 69 10.72 0.82 0.12
C TYR A 69 9.79 1.71 -0.71
N SER A 70 9.93 1.62 -2.03
CA SER A 70 8.99 2.21 -2.98
C SER A 70 8.14 1.06 -3.53
N VAL A 71 6.83 1.16 -3.41
CA VAL A 71 5.89 0.16 -3.93
C VAL A 71 5.12 0.78 -5.08
N SER A 72 5.28 0.24 -6.29
CA SER A 72 4.43 0.57 -7.43
C SER A 72 3.23 -0.36 -7.48
N TYR A 73 2.08 0.15 -7.90
CA TYR A 73 0.84 -0.61 -7.99
C TYR A 73 -0.17 0.09 -8.90
N SER A 74 -1.20 -0.63 -9.31
CA SER A 74 -2.36 -0.07 -10.04
C SER A 74 -3.64 -0.50 -9.34
N VAL A 75 -4.64 0.38 -9.26
CA VAL A 75 -5.95 0.10 -8.65
C VAL A 75 -7.06 0.42 -9.62
N GLN A 76 -8.20 -0.26 -9.46
CA GLN A 76 -9.44 0.08 -10.13
C GLN A 76 -10.43 0.58 -9.09
N GLU A 77 -10.95 1.80 -9.26
CA GLU A 77 -11.97 2.36 -8.38
C GLU A 77 -13.38 1.98 -8.83
N THR A 78 -14.36 2.23 -7.96
CA THR A 78 -15.77 2.24 -8.35
C THR A 78 -16.09 3.46 -9.22
N PHE A 79 -17.14 3.41 -10.06
CA PHE A 79 -17.46 4.51 -10.98
C PHE A 79 -17.75 5.87 -10.31
N TRP A 80 -18.07 5.88 -9.01
CA TRP A 80 -18.32 7.08 -8.21
C TRP A 80 -17.20 7.43 -7.22
N GLY A 81 -16.12 6.65 -7.22
CA GLY A 81 -14.95 6.88 -6.37
C GLY A 81 -13.99 7.84 -7.05
N SER A 82 -13.32 8.67 -6.25
CA SER A 82 -12.23 9.57 -6.71
C SER A 82 -11.12 9.65 -5.67
N TYR A 83 -11.10 8.73 -4.70
CA TYR A 83 -10.18 8.79 -3.56
C TYR A 83 -8.76 8.49 -4.01
N TRP A 84 -8.62 7.50 -4.89
CA TRP A 84 -7.33 7.03 -5.39
C TRP A 84 -6.80 7.84 -6.57
N GLU A 85 -7.58 8.77 -7.12
CA GLU A 85 -7.15 9.70 -8.18
C GLU A 85 -6.04 10.66 -7.72
N ALA A 86 -6.05 11.02 -6.44
CA ALA A 86 -5.06 11.95 -5.89
C ALA A 86 -3.63 11.39 -5.90
N GLY A 87 -2.65 12.29 -6.04
CA GLY A 87 -1.23 11.99 -5.98
C GLY A 87 -0.63 11.67 -7.34
N ASN A 88 -0.07 10.47 -7.48
CA ASN A 88 0.62 9.99 -8.67
C ASN A 88 -0.18 8.92 -9.43
N GLY A 89 0.34 8.49 -10.58
CA GLY A 89 -0.30 7.56 -11.50
C GLY A 89 -1.09 8.28 -12.58
N HIS A 90 -1.68 7.50 -13.49
CA HIS A 90 -2.50 8.01 -14.59
C HIS A 90 -3.86 7.34 -14.59
N ILE A 91 -4.91 8.15 -14.71
CA ILE A 91 -6.28 7.67 -14.91
C ILE A 91 -6.35 7.12 -16.34
N ALA A 92 -6.71 5.85 -16.46
CA ALA A 92 -6.96 5.16 -17.71
C ALA A 92 -8.47 4.94 -17.89
N GLU A 93 -8.85 4.35 -19.02
CA GLU A 93 -10.22 3.91 -19.25
C GLU A 93 -10.64 2.85 -18.19
N ASP A 94 -11.95 2.65 -18.04
CA ASP A 94 -12.54 1.66 -17.12
C ASP A 94 -12.19 1.85 -15.62
N SER A 95 -12.04 3.10 -15.18
CA SER A 95 -11.78 3.47 -13.77
C SER A 95 -10.47 2.90 -13.20
N TRP A 96 -9.53 2.53 -14.07
CA TRP A 96 -8.18 2.16 -13.65
C TRP A 96 -7.32 3.38 -13.39
N ILE A 97 -6.53 3.30 -12.33
CA ILE A 97 -5.46 4.25 -12.01
C ILE A 97 -4.16 3.47 -12.00
N LEU A 98 -3.35 3.74 -13.01
CA LEU A 98 -2.20 2.93 -13.36
C LEU A 98 -0.91 3.57 -12.86
N GLY A 99 0.01 2.74 -12.36
CA GLY A 99 1.35 3.17 -11.99
C GLY A 99 1.42 4.11 -10.79
N LYS A 100 0.52 3.94 -9.82
CA LYS A 100 0.63 4.61 -8.52
C LYS A 100 1.89 4.14 -7.79
N SER A 101 2.41 4.98 -6.90
CA SER A 101 3.53 4.61 -6.04
C SER A 101 3.42 5.18 -4.63
N PHE A 102 3.78 4.38 -3.63
CA PHE A 102 3.98 4.83 -2.26
C PHE A 102 5.42 4.59 -1.81
N VAL A 103 5.92 5.48 -0.95
CA VAL A 103 7.08 5.21 -0.11
C VAL A 103 6.55 4.67 1.22
N VAL A 104 7.11 3.53 1.63
CA VAL A 104 6.68 2.79 2.82
C VAL A 104 7.90 2.43 3.67
N GLU A 105 7.66 2.27 4.96
CA GLU A 105 8.64 1.78 5.92
C GLU A 105 8.25 0.38 6.38
N LEU A 106 9.21 -0.54 6.37
CA LEU A 106 9.07 -1.86 6.98
C LEU A 106 9.69 -1.83 8.37
N THR A 107 8.88 -2.13 9.39
CA THR A 107 9.36 -2.28 10.77
C THR A 107 9.17 -3.72 11.23
N LYS A 108 10.20 -4.32 11.83
CA LYS A 108 10.14 -5.65 12.42
C LYS A 108 10.40 -5.56 13.92
N GLU A 109 9.37 -5.75 14.72
CA GLU A 109 9.44 -5.61 16.17
C GLU A 109 8.43 -6.55 16.84
N ASN A 110 8.73 -6.99 18.07
CA ASN A 110 7.81 -7.77 18.90
C ASN A 110 7.23 -9.04 18.21
N GLY A 111 8.00 -9.66 17.30
CA GLY A 111 7.55 -10.86 16.59
C GLY A 111 6.67 -10.60 15.36
N GLU A 112 6.45 -9.35 14.98
CA GLU A 112 5.64 -8.95 13.83
C GLU A 112 6.44 -8.13 12.82
N ALA A 113 6.06 -8.21 11.55
CA ALA A 113 6.43 -7.26 10.51
C ALA A 113 5.23 -6.34 10.24
N LYS A 114 5.47 -5.03 10.18
CA LYS A 114 4.46 -3.98 9.97
C LYS A 114 4.86 -3.09 8.80
N LEU A 115 3.87 -2.60 8.05
CA LEU A 115 4.10 -1.68 6.95
C LEU A 115 3.41 -0.34 7.18
N ARG A 116 4.19 0.74 7.20
CA ARG A 116 3.67 2.09 7.38
C ARG A 116 3.80 2.89 6.09
N ILE A 117 2.71 3.51 5.64
CA ILE A 117 2.75 4.44 4.50
C ILE A 117 3.36 5.77 4.95
N ILE A 118 4.49 6.16 4.33
CA ILE A 118 5.20 7.41 4.62
C ILE A 118 4.69 8.55 3.74
N GLY A 119 4.44 8.28 2.46
CA GLY A 119 3.91 9.26 1.51
C GLY A 119 3.81 8.72 0.09
N THR A 120 3.32 9.54 -0.83
CA THR A 120 3.34 9.25 -2.27
C THR A 120 4.77 9.26 -2.79
N GLY A 121 5.13 8.26 -3.59
CA GLY A 121 6.42 8.25 -4.30
C GLY A 121 6.43 9.22 -5.47
N LEU A 122 7.63 9.59 -5.92
CA LEU A 122 7.84 10.28 -7.19
C LEU A 122 7.64 9.30 -8.37
#